data_AF-A0A3M1YWY2-F1
#
_entry.id   AF-A0A3M1YWY2-F1
#
_cell.length_a   1.000
_cell.length_b   1.000
_cell.length_c   1.000
_cell.angle_alpha   90.00
_cell.angle_beta   90.00
_cell.angle_gamma   90.00
#
_symmetry.space_group_name_H-M   'P 1'
#
loop_
_entity.id
_entity.type
_entity.pdbx_description
1 polymer ?
#
loop_
_entity_poly.entity_id
_entity_poly.type
_entity_poly.pdbx_seq_one_letter_code
_entity_poly.pdbx_strand_id
1 'polypeptide(L)'
;MKRATLFIAVVLLGVVGTITVMAKGLPSFVTVEGANLNAPITLEAQPVMELLNPWLGDFAQWDRPIEQAMLSVDDSYQINIYLELEDEVEPRLIYVFYYHPNWNGEHGMVYLPGQGEAWYTLNSSTIYMHEGGKWYTATPELDSALRPILTEAAPAPSIWQRLLLLLINLLR
;
A
#
# COMPACT_ATOMS: atom_id res chain seq x y z
N MET A 1 31.15 42.04 -17.44
CA MET A 1 31.44 40.96 -16.48
C MET A 1 30.27 40.64 -15.54
N LYS A 2 29.56 41.61 -14.93
CA LYS A 2 28.48 41.32 -13.95
C LYS A 2 27.21 40.61 -14.49
N ARG A 3 26.91 40.74 -15.79
CA ARG A 3 25.71 40.13 -16.42
C ARG A 3 25.85 38.64 -16.74
N ALA A 4 27.08 38.18 -17.03
CA ALA A 4 27.36 36.77 -17.30
C ALA A 4 27.29 35.93 -16.02
N THR A 5 27.76 36.48 -14.89
CA THR A 5 27.70 35.83 -13.57
C THR A 5 26.26 35.64 -13.08
N LEU A 6 25.38 36.61 -13.34
CA LEU A 6 23.96 36.51 -12.96
C LEU A 6 23.22 35.44 -13.78
N PHE A 7 23.55 35.30 -15.07
CA PHE A 7 22.94 34.31 -15.95
C PHE A 7 23.35 32.87 -15.56
N ILE A 8 24.63 32.67 -15.20
CA ILE A 8 25.12 31.37 -14.73
C ILE A 8 24.48 30.99 -13.39
N ALA A 9 24.27 31.96 -12.48
CA ALA A 9 23.59 31.72 -11.21
C ALA A 9 22.11 31.35 -11.38
N VAL A 10 21.40 31.97 -12.33
CA VAL A 10 20.00 31.65 -12.63
C VAL A 10 19.86 30.29 -13.31
N VAL A 11 20.79 29.90 -14.20
CA VAL A 11 20.80 28.56 -14.81
C VAL A 11 21.15 27.48 -13.79
N LEU A 12 22.10 27.72 -12.87
CA LEU A 12 22.42 26.79 -11.79
C LEU A 12 21.27 26.63 -10.78
N LEU A 13 20.49 27.67 -10.50
CA LEU A 13 19.28 27.57 -9.66
C LEU A 13 18.12 26.89 -10.39
N GLY A 14 18.04 26.98 -11.73
CA GLY A 14 16.97 26.37 -12.52
C GLY A 14 17.11 24.85 -12.71
N VAL A 15 18.33 24.29 -12.64
CA VAL A 15 18.58 22.85 -12.89
C VAL A 15 18.48 21.99 -11.61
N VAL A 16 18.47 22.61 -10.42
CA VAL A 16 18.37 21.87 -9.15
C VAL A 16 16.95 21.35 -8.87
N GLY A 17 15.95 21.75 -9.65
CA GLY A 17 14.53 21.53 -9.34
C GLY A 17 13.89 20.22 -9.80
N THR A 18 14.55 19.34 -10.56
CA THR A 18 13.86 18.17 -11.17
C THR A 18 14.52 16.82 -10.91
N ILE A 19 15.55 16.75 -10.07
CA ILE A 19 16.08 15.46 -9.64
C ILE A 19 15.52 15.16 -8.25
N THR A 20 14.23 14.85 -8.17
CA THR A 20 13.79 13.88 -7.16
C THR A 20 14.41 12.56 -7.56
N VAL A 21 15.70 12.42 -7.23
CA VAL A 21 16.39 11.13 -7.20
C VAL A 21 15.48 10.22 -6.39
N MET A 22 15.00 9.15 -7.02
CA MET A 22 14.45 7.98 -6.32
C MET A 22 15.60 7.39 -5.50
N ALA A 23 16.00 8.08 -4.43
CA ALA A 23 17.13 7.68 -3.59
C ALA A 23 16.80 6.41 -2.78
N LYS A 24 15.52 6.03 -2.78
CA LYS A 24 14.99 4.80 -2.21
C LYS A 24 14.45 3.98 -3.39
N GLY A 25 15.13 2.89 -3.73
CA GLY A 25 14.84 2.06 -4.91
C GLY A 25 13.50 1.37 -4.82
N LEU A 26 12.90 0.94 -5.94
CA LEU A 26 11.59 0.28 -5.98
C LEU A 26 11.53 -0.97 -5.07
N PRO A 27 10.37 -1.28 -4.47
CA PRO A 27 10.18 -2.57 -3.80
C PRO A 27 10.55 -3.74 -4.71
N SER A 28 11.22 -4.75 -4.15
CA SER A 28 11.65 -5.94 -4.88
C SER A 28 10.51 -6.96 -5.01
N PHE A 29 9.77 -7.17 -3.92
CA PHE A 29 8.56 -7.97 -3.90
C PHE A 29 7.67 -7.58 -2.72
N VAL A 30 6.44 -8.06 -2.76
CA VAL A 30 5.46 -7.92 -1.69
C VAL A 30 4.96 -9.30 -1.29
N THR A 31 4.75 -9.52 0.00
CA THR A 31 3.97 -10.67 0.46
C THR A 31 2.62 -10.22 0.98
N VAL A 32 1.60 -11.05 0.73
CA VAL A 32 0.24 -10.84 1.21
C VAL A 32 -0.15 -12.04 2.08
N GLU A 33 -0.60 -11.77 3.30
CA GLU A 33 -0.98 -12.81 4.26
C GLU A 33 -2.18 -12.40 5.13
N GLY A 34 -2.65 -13.32 5.96
CA GLY A 34 -3.78 -13.10 6.85
C GLY A 34 -5.14 -13.31 6.19
N ALA A 35 -6.18 -12.74 6.82
CA ALA A 35 -7.57 -12.93 6.48
C ALA A 35 -7.92 -14.42 6.25
N ASN A 36 -8.37 -14.76 5.05
CA ASN A 36 -8.79 -16.10 4.65
C ASN A 36 -7.78 -16.82 3.75
N LEU A 37 -6.54 -16.34 3.63
CA LEU A 37 -5.50 -17.03 2.86
C LEU A 37 -5.01 -18.29 3.59
N ASN A 38 -4.89 -19.40 2.86
CA ASN A 38 -4.33 -20.64 3.41
C ASN A 38 -2.80 -20.59 3.55
N ALA A 39 -2.15 -19.75 2.76
CA ALA A 39 -0.71 -19.51 2.77
C ALA A 39 -0.43 -18.10 2.23
N PRO A 40 0.68 -17.46 2.62
CA PRO A 40 1.09 -16.18 2.05
C PRO A 40 1.31 -16.27 0.53
N ILE A 41 1.03 -15.16 -0.17
CA ILE A 41 1.25 -15.01 -1.61
C ILE A 41 2.40 -14.04 -1.83
N THR A 42 3.31 -14.33 -2.74
CA THR A 42 4.38 -13.41 -3.15
C THR A 42 4.03 -12.75 -4.49
N LEU A 43 4.15 -11.42 -4.55
CA LEU A 43 3.90 -10.58 -5.72
C LEU A 43 5.20 -9.92 -6.16
N GLU A 44 5.57 -10.11 -7.42
CA GLU A 44 6.83 -9.61 -8.00
C GLU A 44 6.61 -8.75 -9.26
N ALA A 45 5.35 -8.58 -9.69
CA ALA A 45 5.03 -7.86 -10.90
C ALA A 45 5.36 -6.36 -10.75
N GLN A 46 6.17 -5.83 -11.67
CA GLN A 46 6.66 -4.44 -11.62
C GLN A 46 5.54 -3.39 -11.45
N PRO A 47 4.40 -3.45 -12.17
CA PRO A 47 3.32 -2.47 -11.97
C PRO A 47 2.75 -2.48 -10.56
N VAL A 48 2.74 -3.64 -9.90
CA VAL A 48 2.30 -3.78 -8.50
C VAL A 48 3.34 -3.16 -7.56
N MET A 49 4.63 -3.32 -7.84
CA MET A 49 5.70 -2.73 -7.03
C MET A 49 5.74 -1.20 -7.11
N GLU A 50 5.45 -0.64 -8.29
CA GLU A 50 5.32 0.81 -8.47
C GLU A 50 4.13 1.36 -7.68
N LEU A 51 2.96 0.70 -7.77
CA LEU A 51 1.75 1.07 -7.03
C LEU A 51 1.90 0.95 -5.51
N LEU A 52 2.56 -0.11 -5.06
CA LEU A 52 2.79 -0.39 -3.64
C LEU A 52 4.04 0.32 -3.11
N ASN A 53 4.66 1.21 -3.87
CA ASN A 53 5.80 1.95 -3.40
C ASN A 53 5.41 2.85 -2.20
N PRO A 54 5.95 2.60 -0.99
CA PRO A 54 5.54 3.31 0.22
C PRO A 54 5.98 4.78 0.22
N TRP A 55 6.94 5.17 -0.63
CA TRP A 55 7.37 6.57 -0.73
C TRP A 55 6.48 7.41 -1.66
N LEU A 56 5.69 6.75 -2.51
CA LEU A 56 4.69 7.42 -3.35
C LEU A 56 3.34 7.46 -2.64
N GLY A 57 2.96 6.37 -1.98
CA GLY A 57 1.69 6.29 -1.25
C GLY A 57 0.46 6.18 -2.17
N ASP A 58 0.61 5.82 -3.45
CA ASP A 58 -0.49 5.84 -4.44
C ASP A 58 -1.57 4.76 -4.24
N PHE A 59 -1.51 4.01 -3.12
CA PHE A 59 -2.43 2.92 -2.81
C PHE A 59 -3.60 3.32 -1.90
N ALA A 60 -3.62 4.54 -1.34
CA ALA A 60 -4.77 5.03 -0.56
C ALA A 60 -5.04 6.53 -0.74
N GLN A 61 -6.28 6.93 -0.44
CA GLN A 61 -6.74 8.32 -0.40
C GLN A 61 -6.49 8.90 1.00
N TRP A 62 -5.29 9.43 1.23
CA TRP A 62 -4.81 9.85 2.55
C TRP A 62 -5.42 11.14 3.10
N ASP A 63 -6.10 11.93 2.27
CA ASP A 63 -6.69 13.21 2.66
C ASP A 63 -7.94 13.06 3.53
N ARG A 64 -8.53 11.85 3.57
CA ARG A 64 -9.84 11.60 4.19
C ARG A 64 -9.80 10.30 5.03
N PRO A 65 -9.35 10.38 6.29
CA PRO A 65 -9.46 9.24 7.18
C PRO A 65 -10.94 8.90 7.45
N ILE A 66 -11.22 7.62 7.61
CA ILE A 66 -12.54 7.08 7.94
C ILE A 66 -12.61 6.93 9.46
N GLU A 67 -13.30 7.85 10.13
CA GLU A 67 -13.32 7.92 11.61
C GLU A 67 -14.02 6.74 12.29
N GLN A 68 -14.93 6.06 11.59
CA GLN A 68 -15.76 4.98 12.14
C GLN A 68 -15.80 3.77 11.20
N ALA A 69 -14.63 3.31 10.75
CA ALA A 69 -14.56 2.02 10.09
C ALA A 69 -14.83 0.92 11.13
N MET A 70 -15.90 0.15 10.94
CA MET A 70 -16.22 -1.03 11.78
C MET A 70 -15.40 -2.27 11.37
N LEU A 71 -14.30 -2.07 10.63
CA LEU A 71 -13.49 -3.15 10.08
C LEU A 71 -12.42 -3.58 11.09
N SER A 72 -12.25 -4.90 11.22
CA SER A 72 -11.15 -5.48 12.00
C SER A 72 -9.90 -5.61 11.14
N VAL A 73 -8.75 -5.27 11.74
CA VAL A 73 -7.43 -5.55 11.14
C VAL A 73 -7.22 -7.06 10.97
N ASP A 74 -7.76 -7.88 11.87
CA ASP A 74 -7.63 -9.36 11.82
C ASP A 74 -8.34 -9.98 10.60
N ASP A 75 -9.40 -9.33 10.11
CA ASP A 75 -10.15 -9.75 8.92
C ASP A 75 -9.58 -9.15 7.62
N SER A 76 -8.41 -8.51 7.69
CA SER A 76 -7.78 -7.79 6.59
C SER A 76 -6.50 -8.46 6.13
N TYR A 77 -6.14 -8.24 4.88
CA TYR A 77 -4.89 -8.78 4.31
C TYR A 77 -3.72 -7.90 4.73
N GLN A 78 -2.73 -8.48 5.39
CA GLN A 78 -1.49 -7.79 5.70
C GLN A 78 -0.61 -7.75 4.45
N ILE A 79 -0.22 -6.55 4.04
CA ILE A 79 0.63 -6.28 2.89
C ILE A 79 2.02 -5.95 3.42
N ASN A 80 2.99 -6.82 3.15
CA ASN A 80 4.37 -6.72 3.60
C ASN A 80 5.27 -6.35 2.42
N ILE A 81 6.01 -5.25 2.51
CA ILE A 81 6.78 -4.70 1.40
C ILE A 81 8.27 -4.87 1.65
N TYR A 82 8.96 -5.53 0.72
CA TYR A 82 10.38 -5.85 0.85
C TYR A 82 11.23 -5.07 -0.15
N LEU A 83 12.44 -4.74 0.28
CA LEU A 83 13.46 -4.10 -0.54
C LEU A 83 14.76 -4.90 -0.45
N GLU A 84 15.32 -5.26 -1.60
CA GLU A 84 16.69 -5.74 -1.70
C GLU A 84 17.66 -4.57 -1.62
N LEU A 85 18.63 -4.68 -0.73
CA LEU A 85 19.68 -3.69 -0.51
C LEU A 85 21.01 -4.33 -0.93
N GLU A 86 21.85 -3.60 -1.66
CA GLU A 86 23.09 -4.13 -2.25
C GLU A 86 24.03 -4.80 -1.22
N ASP A 87 24.01 -4.30 0.02
CA ASP A 87 24.86 -4.79 1.11
C ASP A 87 24.19 -5.87 1.99
N GLU A 88 22.98 -6.32 1.66
CA GLU A 88 22.22 -7.29 2.45
C GLU A 88 22.01 -8.60 1.68
N VAL A 89 22.22 -9.72 2.40
CA VAL A 89 22.04 -11.07 1.85
C VAL A 89 20.56 -11.40 1.71
N GLU A 90 19.73 -10.87 2.60
CA GLU A 90 18.29 -11.12 2.63
C GLU A 90 17.51 -9.81 2.38
N PRO A 91 16.38 -9.89 1.65
CA PRO A 91 15.49 -8.74 1.48
C PRO A 91 14.98 -8.22 2.81
N ARG A 92 14.99 -6.89 2.98
CA ARG A 92 14.52 -6.24 4.19
C ARG A 92 13.03 -5.91 4.09
N LEU A 93 12.25 -6.28 5.11
CA LEU A 93 10.89 -5.75 5.28
C LEU A 93 10.98 -4.26 5.63
N ILE A 94 10.41 -3.40 4.79
CA ILE A 94 10.50 -1.94 4.96
C ILE A 94 9.17 -1.29 5.31
N TYR A 95 8.04 -1.91 5.00
CA TYR A 95 6.74 -1.29 5.21
C TYR A 95 5.63 -2.33 5.31
N VAL A 96 4.64 -2.07 6.17
CA VAL A 96 3.48 -2.94 6.35
C VAL A 96 2.20 -2.10 6.41
N PHE A 97 1.16 -2.50 5.68
CA PHE A 97 -0.18 -1.95 5.85
C PHE A 97 -1.22 -3.07 5.72
N TYR A 98 -2.46 -2.79 6.09
CA TYR A 98 -3.55 -3.76 5.93
C TYR A 98 -4.53 -3.29 4.87
N TYR A 99 -4.99 -4.23 4.05
CA TYR A 99 -5.95 -3.98 2.99
C TYR A 99 -7.21 -4.82 3.21
N HIS A 100 -8.35 -4.15 3.24
CA HIS A 100 -9.66 -4.77 3.33
C HIS A 100 -10.43 -4.55 2.02
N PRO A 101 -10.53 -5.56 1.15
CA PRO A 101 -11.27 -5.42 -0.11
C PRO A 101 -12.77 -5.26 0.15
N ASN A 102 -13.41 -4.39 -0.62
CA ASN A 102 -14.87 -4.34 -0.67
C ASN A 102 -15.38 -5.19 -1.85
N TRP A 103 -15.95 -6.35 -1.53
CA TRP A 103 -16.39 -7.32 -2.54
C TRP A 103 -17.65 -6.89 -3.32
N ASN A 104 -18.35 -5.85 -2.86
CA ASN A 104 -19.57 -5.36 -3.50
C ASN A 104 -19.31 -4.39 -4.66
N GLY A 105 -18.04 -4.24 -5.09
CA GLY A 105 -17.66 -3.39 -6.22
C GLY A 105 -17.34 -1.94 -5.87
N GLU A 106 -17.60 -1.52 -4.63
CA GLU A 106 -17.11 -0.26 -4.07
C GLU A 106 -15.60 -0.34 -3.77
N HIS A 107 -15.02 0.78 -3.33
CA HIS A 107 -13.61 0.87 -2.99
C HIS A 107 -13.28 0.05 -1.74
N GLY A 108 -12.13 -0.63 -1.76
CA GLY A 108 -11.55 -1.24 -0.57
C GLY A 108 -11.09 -0.18 0.44
N MET A 109 -10.51 -0.65 1.54
CA MET A 109 -9.94 0.21 2.57
C MET A 109 -8.52 -0.20 2.91
N VAL A 110 -7.70 0.78 3.27
CA VAL A 110 -6.31 0.64 3.71
C VAL A 110 -6.22 1.11 5.15
N TYR A 111 -5.59 0.31 6.00
CA TYR A 111 -5.23 0.68 7.36
C TYR A 111 -3.73 0.81 7.49
N LEU A 112 -3.28 1.95 8.01
CA LEU A 112 -1.89 2.15 8.37
C LEU A 112 -1.74 2.01 9.89
N PRO A 113 -0.85 1.14 10.41
CA PRO A 113 -0.69 0.96 11.85
C PRO A 113 -0.31 2.25 12.58
N GLY A 114 -0.96 2.46 13.72
CA GLY A 114 -0.82 3.64 14.58
C GLY A 114 0.14 3.46 15.74
N GLN A 115 0.38 4.55 16.47
CA GLN A 115 1.27 4.52 17.62
C GLN A 115 0.82 3.48 18.66
N GLY A 116 1.73 2.59 19.05
CA GLY A 116 1.47 1.50 20.00
C GLY A 116 1.02 0.19 19.36
N GLU A 117 0.77 0.18 18.05
CA GLU A 117 0.45 -1.03 17.30
C GLU A 117 1.69 -1.68 16.69
N ALA A 118 1.54 -2.94 16.27
CA ALA A 118 2.56 -3.63 15.51
C ALA A 118 2.93 -2.83 14.25
N TRP A 119 4.20 -2.91 13.85
CA TRP A 119 4.74 -2.29 12.63
C TRP A 119 4.81 -0.75 12.58
N TYR A 120 4.19 -0.02 13.51
CA TYR A 120 4.27 1.44 13.55
C TYR A 120 5.72 1.95 13.56
N THR A 121 6.56 1.39 14.43
CA THR A 121 7.98 1.77 14.53
C THR A 121 8.72 1.50 13.23
N LEU A 122 8.43 0.36 12.57
CA LEU A 122 9.04 0.03 11.28
C LEU A 122 8.63 1.06 10.21
N ASN A 123 7.32 1.25 10.02
CA ASN A 123 6.79 2.15 9.00
C ASN A 123 7.30 3.58 9.18
N SER A 124 7.20 4.12 10.41
CA SER A 124 7.65 5.48 10.73
C SER A 124 9.16 5.67 10.59
N SER A 125 9.96 4.60 10.73
CA SER A 125 11.40 4.64 10.47
C SER A 125 11.74 4.64 8.97
N THR A 126 10.90 4.02 8.13
CA THR A 126 11.06 3.98 6.67
C THR A 126 10.60 5.29 6.02
N ILE A 127 9.40 5.75 6.38
CA ILE A 127 8.83 7.01 5.93
C ILE A 127 7.76 7.51 6.91
N TYR A 128 7.83 8.79 7.25
CA TYR A 128 6.77 9.49 7.97
C TYR A 128 5.92 10.27 6.96
N MET A 129 4.82 9.68 6.49
CA MET A 129 3.99 10.29 5.43
C MET A 129 2.56 10.58 5.88
N HIS A 130 1.95 9.71 6.70
CA HIS A 130 0.53 9.78 7.05
C HIS A 130 0.25 9.43 8.51
N GLU A 131 -0.92 9.82 8.99
CA GLU A 131 -1.38 9.48 10.34
C GLU A 131 -1.76 8.01 10.43
N GLY A 132 -1.00 7.24 11.21
CA GLY A 132 -1.34 5.85 11.52
C GLY A 132 -2.52 5.74 12.50
N GLY A 133 -3.09 4.55 12.60
CA GLY A 133 -4.22 4.22 13.48
C GLY A 133 -5.58 4.50 12.86
N LYS A 134 -5.62 4.67 11.53
CA LYS A 134 -6.81 5.10 10.79
C LYS A 134 -6.98 4.29 9.52
N TRP A 135 -8.25 4.11 9.15
CA TRP A 135 -8.64 3.56 7.86
C TRP A 135 -8.76 4.66 6.82
N TYR A 136 -8.41 4.35 5.59
CA TYR A 136 -8.47 5.22 4.42
C TYR A 136 -9.11 4.46 3.27
N THR A 137 -9.74 5.17 2.34
CA THR A 137 -10.24 4.54 1.12
C THR A 137 -9.07 4.10 0.24
N ALA A 138 -9.09 2.85 -0.23
CA ALA A 138 -8.12 2.37 -1.21
C ALA A 138 -8.26 3.14 -2.53
N THR A 139 -7.17 3.28 -3.27
CA THR A 139 -7.27 3.80 -4.64
C THR A 139 -7.92 2.75 -5.57
N PRO A 140 -8.62 3.18 -6.63
CA PRO A 140 -9.14 2.26 -7.65
C PRO A 140 -8.06 1.35 -8.25
N GLU A 141 -6.84 1.86 -8.35
CA GLU A 141 -5.66 1.15 -8.86
C GLU A 141 -5.27 0.00 -7.91
N LEU A 142 -5.27 0.23 -6.59
CA LEU A 142 -5.03 -0.82 -5.61
C LEU A 142 -6.09 -1.92 -5.68
N ASP A 143 -7.36 -1.53 -5.73
CA ASP A 143 -8.47 -2.46 -5.89
C ASP A 143 -8.32 -3.32 -7.16
N SER A 144 -7.98 -2.68 -8.28
CA SER A 144 -7.81 -3.33 -9.58
C SER A 144 -6.63 -4.29 -9.60
N ALA A 145 -5.56 -3.97 -8.87
CA ALA A 145 -4.36 -4.80 -8.80
C ALA A 145 -4.55 -6.02 -7.87
N LEU A 146 -5.03 -5.81 -6.64
CA LEU A 146 -5.05 -6.87 -5.63
C LEU A 146 -6.30 -7.74 -5.66
N ARG A 147 -7.48 -7.18 -5.95
CA ARG A 147 -8.74 -7.92 -5.81
C ARG A 147 -8.80 -9.20 -6.68
N PRO A 148 -8.37 -9.21 -7.96
CA PRO A 148 -8.35 -10.43 -8.76
C PRO A 148 -7.45 -11.51 -8.16
N ILE A 149 -6.26 -11.12 -7.70
CA ILE A 149 -5.26 -12.01 -7.10
C ILE A 149 -5.81 -12.64 -5.81
N LEU A 150 -6.41 -11.83 -4.94
CA LEU A 150 -6.98 -12.31 -3.68
C LEU A 150 -8.21 -13.19 -3.91
N THR A 151 -9.00 -12.91 -4.95
CA THR A 151 -10.15 -13.75 -5.32
C THR A 151 -9.69 -15.14 -5.80
N GLU A 152 -8.60 -15.20 -6.56
CA GLU A 152 -8.03 -16.45 -7.06
C GLU A 152 -7.38 -17.26 -5.94
N ALA A 153 -6.66 -16.60 -5.04
CA ALA A 153 -5.90 -17.24 -3.97
C ALA A 153 -6.74 -17.61 -2.74
N ALA A 154 -7.83 -16.88 -2.49
CA ALA A 154 -8.74 -17.21 -1.41
C ALA A 154 -9.43 -18.56 -1.67
N PRO A 155 -9.57 -19.42 -0.65
CA PRO A 155 -10.38 -20.62 -0.78
C PRO A 155 -11.80 -20.22 -1.19
N ALA A 156 -12.38 -20.99 -2.11
CA ALA A 156 -13.76 -20.79 -2.55
C ALA A 156 -14.67 -20.59 -1.33
N PRO A 157 -15.46 -19.50 -1.26
CA PRO A 157 -16.32 -19.26 -0.12
C PRO A 157 -17.21 -20.47 0.08
N SER A 158 -17.36 -20.88 1.34
CA SER A 158 -18.25 -21.97 1.72
C SER A 158 -19.66 -21.70 1.18
N ILE A 159 -20.46 -22.76 0.99
CA ILE A 159 -21.85 -22.63 0.53
C ILE A 159 -22.64 -21.59 1.35
N TRP A 160 -22.38 -21.49 2.65
CA TRP A 160 -23.03 -20.52 3.53
C TRP A 160 -22.60 -19.08 3.27
N GLN A 161 -21.32 -18.83 3.00
CA GLN A 161 -20.84 -17.50 2.61
C GLN A 161 -21.39 -17.08 1.25
N ARG A 162 -21.50 -18.03 0.30
CA ARG A 162 -22.14 -17.76 -1.00
C ARG A 162 -23.61 -17.41 -0.85
N LEU A 163 -24.35 -18.14 -0.01
CA LEU A 163 -25.76 -17.86 0.26
C LEU A 163 -25.95 -16.53 1.00
N LEU A 164 -25.06 -16.17 1.93
CA LEU A 164 -25.10 -14.89 2.63
C LEU A 164 -24.86 -13.72 1.66
N LEU A 165 -23.86 -13.82 0.78
CA LEU A 165 -23.57 -12.81 -0.24
C LEU A 165 -24.75 -12.65 -1.22
N LEU A 166 -25.39 -13.76 -1.60
CA LEU A 166 -26.60 -13.74 -2.44
C LEU A 166 -27.79 -13.07 -1.74
N LEU A 167 -27.99 -13.35 -0.45
CA LEU A 167 -29.07 -12.74 0.34
C LEU A 167 -28.85 -11.22 0.54
N ILE A 168 -27.62 -10.79 0.80
CA ILE A 168 -27.27 -9.37 0.91
C ILE A 168 -27.54 -8.64 -0.41
N ASN A 169 -27.19 -9.26 -1.54
CA ASN A 169 -27.43 -8.69 -2.88
C ASN A 169 -28.90 -8.68 -3.31
N LEU A 170 -29.74 -9.57 -2.76
CA LEU A 170 -31.18 -9.60 -3.02
C LEU A 170 -31.99 -8.60 -2.18
N LEU A 171 -31.38 -8.04 -1.12
CA LEU A 171 -32.01 -7.08 -0.22
C LEU A 171 -31.61 -5.62 -0.51
N ARG A 172 -30.79 -5.38 -1.53
CA ARG A 172 -30.52 -4.07 -2.13
C ARG A 172 -31.39 -3.89 -3.38
#